data_AF-A0A6M3R552-F1
#
_entry.id   AF-A0A6M3R552-F1
#
_cell.length_a   1.000
_cell.length_b   1.000
_cell.length_c   1.000
_cell.angle_alpha   90.00
_cell.angle_beta   90.00
_cell.angle_gamma   90.00
#
_symmetry.space_group_name_H-M   'P 1'
#
loop_
_entity.id
_entity.type
_entity.pdbx_description
1 polymer ?
#
loop_
_entity_poly.entity_id
_entity_poly.type
_entity_poly.pdbx_seq_one_letter_code
_entity_poly.pdbx_strand_id
1 'polypeptide(L)'
;MNLLRPLSPHLPIYKPQLTSTFPISHRISGIILSIIAFCFYLLYLKIGLICFTYKNVYQFFFYSSKLILISVEITALALSYHIFHGVRHL
;
A
#
# COMPACT_ATOMS: atom_id res chain seq x y z
N MET A 1 -4.66 27.40 24.06
CA MET A 1 -4.33 26.00 24.44
C MET A 1 -3.30 26.06 25.56
N ASN A 2 -3.52 25.38 26.69
CA ASN A 2 -2.52 25.28 27.76
C ASN A 2 -1.40 24.32 27.30
N LEU A 3 -0.23 24.86 26.95
CA LEU A 3 0.90 24.12 26.38
C LEU A 3 1.61 23.19 27.38
N LEU A 4 1.27 23.28 28.67
CA LEU A 4 1.91 22.53 29.75
C LEU A 4 1.10 21.29 30.21
N ARG A 5 -0.03 20.99 29.58
CA ARG A 5 -0.80 19.78 29.93
C ARG A 5 -0.27 18.59 29.14
N PRO A 6 0.28 17.55 29.78
CA PRO A 6 0.73 16.36 29.08
C PRO A 6 -0.47 15.60 28.49
N LEU A 7 -0.26 14.99 27.31
CA LEU A 7 -1.21 14.07 26.72
C LEU A 7 -1.19 12.76 27.51
N SER A 8 -2.36 12.21 27.86
CA SER A 8 -2.39 10.89 28.45
C SER A 8 -1.87 9.84 27.45
N PRO A 9 -1.10 8.85 27.93
CA PRO A 9 -0.64 7.76 27.08
C PRO A 9 -1.84 6.92 26.61
N HIS A 10 -1.92 6.66 25.31
CA HIS A 10 -3.06 5.98 24.68
C HIS A 10 -2.60 4.74 23.90
N LEU A 11 -1.93 4.90 22.76
CA LEU A 11 -1.45 3.78 21.92
C LEU A 11 -0.45 2.85 22.64
N PRO A 12 0.55 3.36 23.38
CA PRO A 12 1.57 2.48 23.98
C PRO A 12 1.06 1.55 25.08
N ILE A 13 -0.06 1.92 25.73
CA ILE A 13 -0.64 1.18 26.87
C ILE A 13 -1.92 0.42 26.43
N TYR A 14 -2.46 0.72 25.24
CA TYR A 14 -3.65 0.05 24.72
C TYR A 14 -3.34 -1.42 24.36
N LYS A 15 -4.16 -2.35 24.83
CA LYS A 15 -4.10 -3.75 24.45
C LYS A 15 -4.82 -3.97 23.10
N PRO A 16 -4.14 -4.38 22.02
CA PRO A 16 -4.76 -4.55 20.72
C PRO A 16 -5.83 -5.65 20.75
N GLN A 17 -7.03 -5.32 20.27
CA GLN A 17 -8.16 -6.24 20.08
C GLN A 17 -8.28 -6.60 18.59
N LEU A 18 -8.69 -7.83 18.26
CA LEU A 18 -8.89 -8.25 16.86
C LEU A 18 -9.85 -7.32 16.09
N THR A 19 -10.90 -6.85 16.76
CA THR A 19 -11.85 -5.89 16.19
C THR A 19 -11.21 -4.55 15.85
N SER A 20 -10.23 -4.11 16.65
CA SER A 20 -9.50 -2.84 16.45
C SER A 20 -8.47 -2.91 15.33
N THR A 21 -7.95 -4.11 14.99
CA THR A 21 -6.96 -4.27 13.92
C THR A 21 -7.59 -4.31 12.52
N PHE A 22 -8.80 -4.85 12.37
CA PHE A 22 -9.50 -4.91 11.09
C PHE A 22 -9.62 -3.57 10.33
N PRO A 23 -10.10 -2.46 10.95
CA PRO A 23 -10.22 -1.19 10.25
C PRO A 23 -8.85 -0.60 9.89
N ILE A 24 -7.81 -0.83 10.70
CA ILE A 24 -6.44 -0.39 10.41
C ILE A 24 -5.90 -1.14 9.18
N SER A 25 -6.01 -2.46 9.17
CA SER A 25 -5.59 -3.29 8.03
C SER A 25 -6.38 -2.98 6.74
N HIS A 26 -7.66 -2.62 6.86
CA HIS A 26 -8.46 -2.19 5.70
C HIS A 26 -7.94 -0.88 5.10
N ARG A 27 -7.53 0.07 5.94
CA ARG A 27 -6.88 1.31 5.47
C ARG A 27 -5.53 1.02 4.82
N ILE A 28 -4.71 0.17 5.44
CA ILE A 28 -3.40 -0.21 4.89
C ILE A 28 -3.53 -0.87 3.52
N SER A 29 -4.44 -1.84 3.37
CA SER A 29 -4.69 -2.50 2.08
C SER A 29 -5.18 -1.52 1.01
N GLY A 30 -6.04 -0.57 1.36
CA GLY A 30 -6.49 0.49 0.44
C GLY A 30 -5.36 1.45 0.01
N ILE A 31 -4.45 1.79 0.93
CA ILE A 31 -3.26 2.60 0.60
C ILE A 31 -2.35 1.84 -0.37
N ILE A 32 -2.07 0.57 -0.09
CA ILE A 32 -1.24 -0.27 -0.97
C ILE A 32 -1.85 -0.32 -2.38
N LEU A 33 -3.15 -0.62 -2.46
CA LEU A 33 -3.83 -0.77 -3.74
C LEU A 33 -3.90 0.55 -4.54
N SER A 34 -4.09 1.69 -3.87
CA SER A 34 -4.11 3.00 -4.52
C SER A 34 -2.73 3.42 -5.04
N ILE A 35 -1.65 3.17 -4.29
CA ILE A 35 -0.28 3.39 -4.75
C ILE A 35 0.00 2.55 -6.00
N ILE A 36 -0.35 1.26 -5.96
CA ILE A 36 -0.15 0.36 -7.09
C ILE A 36 -0.91 0.86 -8.33
N ALA A 37 -2.20 1.17 -8.19
CA ALA A 37 -3.02 1.70 -9.28
C ALA A 37 -2.44 3.00 -9.87
N PHE A 38 -1.99 3.92 -9.01
CA PHE A 38 -1.39 5.18 -9.43
C PHE A 38 -0.06 4.98 -10.15
N CYS A 39 0.82 4.12 -9.63
CA CYS A 39 2.09 3.77 -10.27
C CYS A 39 1.86 3.11 -11.63
N PHE A 40 0.93 2.16 -11.73
CA PHE A 40 0.57 1.55 -13.01
C PHE A 40 0.04 2.57 -14.01
N TYR A 41 -0.82 3.49 -13.58
CA TYR A 41 -1.35 4.56 -14.43
C TYR A 41 -0.22 5.45 -14.99
N LEU A 42 0.69 5.91 -14.14
CA LEU A 42 1.83 6.73 -14.56
C LEU A 42 2.77 5.99 -15.51
N LEU A 43 3.04 4.72 -15.22
CA LEU A 43 3.88 3.89 -16.07
C LEU A 43 3.21 3.67 -17.43
N TYR A 44 1.95 3.23 -17.47
CA TYR A 44 1.24 2.94 -18.71
C TYR A 44 1.28 4.10 -19.71
N LEU A 45 1.09 5.34 -19.24
CA LEU A 45 1.11 6.53 -20.09
C LEU A 45 2.49 6.86 -20.71
N LYS A 46 3.58 6.42 -20.10
CA LYS A 46 4.94 6.86 -20.47
C LYS A 46 5.96 5.73 -20.68
N ILE A 47 5.56 4.47 -20.52
CA ILE A 47 6.46 3.30 -20.48
C ILE A 47 7.31 3.18 -21.74
N GLY A 48 6.71 3.38 -22.93
CA GLY A 48 7.42 3.27 -24.20
C GLY A 48 8.54 4.30 -24.32
N LEU A 49 8.21 5.58 -24.18
CA LEU A 49 9.20 6.66 -24.28
C LEU A 49 10.28 6.54 -23.19
N ILE A 50 9.90 6.20 -21.95
CA ILE A 50 10.83 6.10 -20.83
C ILE A 50 11.81 4.94 -21.01
N CYS A 51 11.34 3.76 -21.41
CA CYS A 51 12.21 2.59 -21.60
C CYS A 51 13.19 2.77 -22.76
N PHE A 52 12.80 3.47 -23.83
CA PHE A 52 13.69 3.73 -24.97
C PHE A 52 14.66 4.90 -24.72
N THR A 53 14.29 5.88 -23.89
CA THR A 53 15.11 7.08 -23.68
C THR A 53 16.09 6.93 -22.51
N TYR A 54 15.71 6.21 -21.45
CA TYR A 54 16.50 6.14 -20.21
C TYR A 54 16.98 4.71 -19.91
N LYS A 55 18.22 4.41 -20.32
CA LYS A 55 18.87 3.10 -20.10
C LYS A 55 18.82 2.63 -18.63
N ASN A 56 19.01 3.56 -17.68
CA ASN A 56 18.97 3.24 -16.25
C ASN A 56 17.60 2.73 -15.79
N VAL A 57 16.52 3.25 -16.37
CA VAL A 57 15.15 2.83 -16.03
C VAL A 57 14.88 1.43 -16.55
N TYR A 58 15.24 1.14 -17.80
CA TYR A 58 15.18 -0.20 -18.35
C TYR A 58 15.96 -1.21 -17.49
N GLN A 59 17.20 -0.87 -17.12
CA GLN A 59 18.05 -1.73 -16.31
C GLN A 59 17.48 -1.97 -14.91
N PHE A 60 16.86 -0.96 -14.30
CA PHE A 60 16.12 -1.11 -13.05
C PHE A 60 14.98 -2.12 -13.17
N PHE A 61 14.08 -1.97 -14.15
CA PHE A 61 12.98 -2.92 -14.37
C PHE A 61 13.48 -4.34 -14.64
N PHE A 62 14.56 -4.47 -15.40
CA PHE A 62 15.16 -5.77 -15.70
C PHE A 62 15.64 -6.49 -14.42
N TYR A 63 16.38 -5.80 -13.53
CA TYR A 63 16.84 -6.42 -12.28
C TYR A 63 15.72 -6.63 -11.25
N SER A 64 14.74 -5.72 -11.21
CA SER A 64 13.58 -5.82 -10.33
C SER A 64 12.57 -6.87 -10.78
N SER A 65 12.73 -7.48 -11.96
CA SER A 65 11.82 -8.50 -12.50
C SER A 65 11.59 -9.68 -11.55
N LYS A 66 12.60 -10.07 -10.76
CA LYS A 66 12.48 -11.13 -9.75
C LYS A 66 11.48 -10.80 -8.62
N LEU A 67 11.23 -9.52 -8.37
CA LEU A 67 10.29 -9.05 -7.36
C LEU A 67 8.84 -9.03 -7.87
N ILE A 68 8.61 -9.23 -9.17
CA ILE A 68 7.27 -9.16 -9.77
C ILE A 68 6.33 -10.18 -9.13
N LEU A 69 6.78 -11.43 -8.94
CA LEU A 69 5.94 -12.47 -8.36
C LEU A 69 5.48 -12.10 -6.94
N ILE A 70 6.42 -11.68 -6.08
CA ILE A 70 6.14 -11.27 -4.71
C ILE A 70 5.20 -10.05 -4.69
N SER A 71 5.44 -9.08 -5.58
CA SER A 71 4.57 -7.90 -5.71
C SER A 71 3.14 -8.29 -6.10
N VAL A 72 2.97 -9.22 -7.04
CA VAL A 72 1.65 -9.71 -7.46
C VAL A 72 0.95 -10.44 -6.31
N GLU A 73 1.64 -11.29 -5.55
CA GLU A 73 1.06 -11.98 -4.39
C GLU A 73 0.60 -11.00 -3.30
N ILE A 74 1.43 -10.01 -2.95
CA ILE A 74 1.07 -8.97 -1.97
C ILE A 74 -0.14 -8.17 -2.46
N THR A 75 -0.16 -7.83 -3.76
CA THR A 75 -1.28 -7.10 -4.37
C THR A 75 -2.57 -7.93 -4.32
N ALA A 76 -2.50 -9.22 -4.66
CA ALA A 76 -3.64 -10.13 -4.62
C ALA A 76 -4.17 -10.30 -3.20
N LEU A 77 -3.29 -10.43 -2.21
CA LEU A 77 -3.65 -10.49 -0.79
C LEU A 77 -4.34 -9.19 -0.32
N ALA A 78 -3.73 -8.04 -0.63
CA ALA A 78 -4.28 -6.73 -0.27
C ALA A 78 -5.66 -6.51 -0.91
N LEU A 79 -5.81 -6.83 -2.19
CA LEU A 79 -7.07 -6.74 -2.93
C LEU A 79 -8.14 -7.64 -2.32
N SER A 80 -7.81 -8.92 -2.07
CA SER A 80 -8.73 -9.88 -1.47
C SER A 80 -9.21 -9.38 -0.11
N TYR A 81 -8.28 -9.01 0.77
CA TYR A 81 -8.60 -8.48 2.09
C TYR A 81 -9.49 -7.23 2.01
N HIS A 82 -9.15 -6.28 1.16
CA HIS A 82 -9.87 -5.02 1.02
C HIS A 82 -11.31 -5.24 0.53
N ILE A 83 -11.51 -6.12 -0.44
CA ILE A 83 -12.85 -6.46 -0.95
C ILE A 83 -13.69 -7.13 0.13
N PHE A 84 -13.19 -8.20 0.77
CA PHE A 84 -13.96 -8.93 1.79
C PHE A 84 -14.35 -8.04 2.97
N HIS A 85 -13.42 -7.22 3.47
CA HIS A 85 -13.70 -6.30 4.57
C HIS A 85 -14.54 -5.10 4.15
N GLY A 86 -14.42 -4.65 2.89
CA GLY A 86 -15.28 -3.64 2.30
C GLY A 86 -16.73 -4.11 2.23
N VAL A 87 -16.98 -5.33 1.74
CA VAL A 87 -18.32 -5.94 1.72
C VAL A 87 -18.89 -6.11 3.12
N ARG A 88 -18.06 -6.49 4.11
CA ARG A 88 -18.49 -6.58 5.52
C ARG A 88 -18.95 -5.22 6.09
N HIS A 89 -18.48 -4.11 5.53
CA HIS A 89 -18.79 -2.77 5.99
C HIS A 89 -20.03 -2.15 5.29
N LEU A 90 -20.41 -2.70 4.13
CA LEU A 90 -21.67 -2.36 3.45
C LEU A 90 -22.86 -2.96 4.22
#